data_AF-A0A4S2F797-F1
#
_entry.id   AF-A0A4S2F797-F1
#
_cell.length_a   1.000
_cell.length_b   1.000
_cell.length_c   1.000
_cell.angle_alpha   90.00
_cell.angle_beta   90.00
_cell.angle_gamma   90.00
#
_symmetry.space_group_name_H-M   'P 1'
#
loop_
_entity.id
_entity.type
_entity.pdbx_description
1 polymer ?
#
loop_
_entity_poly.entity_id
_entity_poly.type
_entity_poly.pdbx_seq_one_letter_code
_entity_poly.pdbx_strand_id
1 'polypeptide(L)'
;METIVKLNVSARDLFAIMEQSLLQEVKAATNKNVDATQIGRGFTYTKKSQGRSVKVAVTGWKRDALYEATFTSNGDTIFVRYELEPEGENAVSVTYREEIRRKGQTKPTFASRLGEKKAIKQAKRMLMAVEATILNQKKAQDHSS
;
A
#
# COMPACT_ATOMS: atom_id res chain seq x y z
N MET A 1 -8.35 11.91 -0.97
CA MET A 1 -7.96 12.24 -2.36
C MET A 1 -7.71 10.97 -3.15
N GLU A 2 -7.55 11.11 -4.46
CA GLU A 2 -7.33 10.00 -5.39
C GLU A 2 -6.25 10.37 -6.42
N THR A 3 -5.50 9.38 -6.90
CA THR A 3 -4.67 9.48 -8.11
C THR A 3 -4.63 8.15 -8.84
N ILE A 4 -4.44 8.19 -10.16
CA ILE A 4 -4.25 7.00 -11.00
C ILE A 4 -2.80 6.98 -11.45
N VAL A 5 -2.14 5.83 -11.31
CA VAL A 5 -0.76 5.60 -11.75
C VAL A 5 -0.74 4.40 -12.66
N LYS A 6 -0.22 4.58 -13.88
CA LYS A 6 0.01 3.49 -14.84
C LYS A 6 1.40 2.92 -14.64
N LEU A 7 1.51 1.60 -14.60
CA LEU A 7 2.75 0.86 -14.44
C LEU A 7 2.87 -0.19 -15.55
N ASN A 8 4.08 -0.42 -16.04
CA ASN A 8 4.43 -1.40 -17.06
C ASN A 8 4.82 -2.75 -16.44
N VAL A 9 3.98 -3.22 -15.52
CA VAL A 9 4.08 -4.55 -14.90
C VAL A 9 2.70 -5.18 -14.83
N SER A 10 2.64 -6.50 -14.71
CA SER A 10 1.36 -7.19 -14.51
C SER A 10 0.77 -6.87 -13.14
N ALA A 11 -0.56 -6.89 -13.03
CA ALA A 11 -1.24 -6.74 -11.73
C ALA A 11 -0.80 -7.81 -10.72
N ARG A 12 -0.51 -9.03 -11.21
CA ARG A 12 -0.02 -10.15 -10.42
C ARG A 12 1.35 -9.89 -9.80
N ASP A 13 2.31 -9.42 -10.60
CA ASP A 13 3.67 -9.14 -10.11
C ASP A 13 3.64 -8.01 -9.09
N LEU A 14 2.85 -6.96 -9.36
CA LEU A 14 2.66 -5.86 -8.43
C LEU A 14 2.03 -6.34 -7.11
N PHE A 15 0.96 -7.12 -7.19
CA PHE A 15 0.27 -7.62 -6.00
C PHE A 15 1.17 -8.55 -5.16
N ALA A 16 2.00 -9.38 -5.80
CA ALA A 16 2.97 -10.22 -5.11
C ALA A 16 3.97 -9.39 -4.27
N ILE A 17 4.49 -8.28 -4.82
CA ILE A 17 5.37 -7.38 -4.05
C ILE A 17 4.60 -6.70 -2.91
N MET A 18 3.34 -6.30 -3.11
CA MET A 18 2.51 -5.73 -2.06
C MET A 18 2.27 -6.72 -0.91
N GLU A 19 1.95 -7.98 -1.24
CA GLU A 19 1.78 -9.06 -0.26
C GLU A 19 3.07 -9.35 0.50
N GLN A 20 4.19 -9.47 -0.19
CA GLN A 20 5.51 -9.65 0.45
C GLN A 20 5.88 -8.49 1.38
N SER A 21 5.65 -7.25 0.94
CA SER A 21 5.90 -6.05 1.75
C SER A 21 5.06 -6.05 3.02
N LEU A 22 3.78 -6.42 2.92
CA LEU A 22 2.89 -6.53 4.08
C LEU A 22 3.34 -7.64 5.04
N LEU A 23 3.73 -8.81 4.53
CA LEU A 23 4.27 -9.92 5.35
C LEU A 23 5.54 -9.49 6.10
N GLN A 24 6.44 -8.79 5.43
CA GLN A 24 7.66 -8.25 6.04
C GLN A 24 7.35 -7.21 7.11
N GLU A 25 6.41 -6.31 6.87
CA GLU A 25 5.97 -5.32 7.84
C GLU A 25 5.35 -5.98 9.08
N VAL A 26 4.47 -6.97 8.88
CA VAL A 26 3.84 -7.73 9.97
C VAL A 26 4.90 -8.45 10.80
N LYS A 27 5.88 -9.07 10.15
CA LYS A 27 7.01 -9.71 10.83
C LYS A 27 7.83 -8.71 11.63
N ALA A 28 8.17 -7.57 11.05
CA ALA A 28 8.91 -6.51 11.75
C ALA A 28 8.11 -5.93 12.95
N ALA A 29 6.79 -5.83 12.83
CA ALA A 29 5.92 -5.27 13.85
C ALA A 29 5.62 -6.25 15.00
N THR A 30 5.50 -7.54 14.70
CA THR A 30 5.00 -8.56 15.65
C THR A 30 6.04 -9.60 16.05
N ASN A 31 7.18 -9.63 15.36
CA ASN A 31 8.19 -10.70 15.41
C ASN A 31 7.63 -12.10 15.09
N LYS A 32 6.48 -12.18 14.40
CA LYS A 32 5.84 -13.43 13.98
C LYS A 32 6.00 -13.62 12.48
N ASN A 33 6.28 -14.85 12.07
CA ASN A 33 6.14 -15.24 10.67
C ASN A 33 4.66 -15.57 10.43
N VAL A 34 4.00 -14.79 9.59
CA VAL A 34 2.64 -15.01 9.13
C VAL A 34 2.73 -15.49 7.69
N ASP A 35 1.88 -16.45 7.31
CA ASP A 35 1.79 -16.93 5.94
C ASP A 35 0.85 -16.05 5.10
N ALA A 36 1.04 -15.99 3.78
CA ALA A 36 0.19 -15.24 2.86
C ALA A 36 -1.29 -15.63 2.98
N THR A 37 -1.60 -16.91 3.24
CA THR A 37 -2.96 -17.42 3.43
C THR A 37 -3.64 -16.89 4.71
N GLN A 38 -2.86 -16.40 5.67
CA GLN A 38 -3.37 -15.84 6.92
C GLN A 38 -3.63 -14.34 6.83
N ILE A 39 -3.17 -13.69 5.75
CA ILE A 39 -3.46 -12.29 5.48
C ILE A 39 -4.74 -12.20 4.65
N GLY A 40 -5.63 -11.32 5.08
CA GLY A 40 -6.89 -11.08 4.38
C GLY A 40 -7.69 -9.97 5.04
N ARG A 41 -8.90 -9.77 4.53
CA ARG A 41 -9.84 -8.83 5.13
C ARG A 41 -10.11 -9.22 6.60
N GLY A 42 -9.98 -8.26 7.49
CA GLY A 42 -10.12 -8.44 8.94
C GLY A 42 -8.81 -8.74 9.67
N PHE A 43 -7.70 -8.97 8.96
CA PHE A 43 -6.39 -9.11 9.58
C PHE A 43 -5.97 -7.80 10.24
N THR A 44 -5.45 -7.87 11.48
CA THR A 44 -5.00 -6.68 12.22
C THR A 44 -3.68 -6.93 12.93
N TYR A 45 -2.87 -5.88 13.05
CA TYR A 45 -1.63 -5.88 13.81
C TYR A 45 -1.33 -4.47 14.32
N THR A 46 -0.42 -4.36 15.28
CA THR A 46 0.03 -3.06 15.81
C THR A 46 1.51 -2.91 15.51
N LYS A 47 1.89 -1.77 14.92
CA LYS A 47 3.29 -1.41 14.70
C LYS A 47 3.68 -0.19 15.53
N LYS A 48 4.96 -0.09 15.87
CA LYS A 48 5.54 1.14 16.43
C LYS A 48 6.08 2.00 15.30
N SER A 49 5.67 3.26 15.23
CA SER A 49 6.18 4.25 14.27
C SER A 49 6.41 5.57 15.00
N GLN A 50 7.64 6.10 14.93
CA GLN A 50 8.04 7.36 15.58
C GLN A 50 7.63 7.44 17.07
N GLY A 51 7.82 6.35 17.81
CA GLY A 51 7.45 6.26 19.23
C GLY A 51 5.95 6.11 19.50
N ARG A 52 5.11 6.00 18.47
CA ARG A 52 3.65 5.86 18.59
C ARG A 52 3.19 4.45 18.18
N SER A 53 2.17 3.95 18.86
CA SER A 53 1.48 2.70 18.49
C SER A 53 0.45 2.98 17.40
N VAL A 54 0.63 2.36 16.24
CA VAL A 54 -0.29 2.45 15.11
C VAL A 54 -0.97 1.10 14.94
N LYS A 55 -2.30 1.06 15.09
CA LYS A 55 -3.10 -0.12 14.75
C LYS A 55 -3.34 -0.14 13.25
N VAL A 56 -3.00 -1.24 12.60
CA VAL A 56 -3.26 -1.48 11.18
C VAL A 56 -4.35 -2.54 11.06
N ALA A 57 -5.33 -2.30 10.21
CA ALA A 57 -6.37 -3.25 9.86
C ALA A 57 -6.50 -3.36 8.35
N VAL A 58 -6.37 -4.57 7.81
CA VAL A 58 -6.63 -4.86 6.40
C VAL A 58 -8.15 -4.93 6.22
N THR A 59 -8.72 -3.95 5.53
CA THR A 59 -10.18 -3.82 5.34
C THR A 59 -10.66 -4.38 4.00
N GLY A 60 -9.74 -4.62 3.06
CA GLY A 60 -10.00 -5.18 1.74
C GLY A 60 -8.76 -5.94 1.25
N TRP A 61 -8.96 -7.15 0.74
CA TRP A 61 -7.90 -8.01 0.21
C TRP A 61 -8.48 -8.90 -0.88
N LYS A 62 -8.20 -8.57 -2.14
CA LYS A 62 -8.56 -9.38 -3.30
C LYS A 62 -7.33 -9.47 -4.19
N ARG A 63 -6.84 -10.70 -4.37
CA ARG A 63 -5.66 -10.99 -5.18
C ARG A 63 -5.75 -10.31 -6.54
N ASP A 64 -4.65 -9.65 -6.91
CA ASP A 64 -4.43 -8.95 -8.17
C ASP A 64 -5.41 -7.79 -8.46
N ALA A 65 -6.21 -7.36 -7.47
CA ALA A 65 -7.31 -6.42 -7.71
C ALA A 65 -7.49 -5.35 -6.62
N LEU A 66 -7.35 -5.69 -5.33
CA LEU A 66 -7.69 -4.76 -4.24
C LEU A 66 -6.85 -4.99 -2.99
N TYR A 67 -6.30 -3.90 -2.48
CA TYR A 67 -5.80 -3.79 -1.12
C TYR A 67 -6.38 -2.55 -0.44
N GLU A 68 -6.96 -2.72 0.74
CA GLU A 68 -7.38 -1.63 1.60
C GLU A 68 -6.89 -1.83 3.02
N ALA A 69 -6.44 -0.74 3.63
CA ALA A 69 -6.04 -0.75 5.01
C ALA A 69 -6.44 0.53 5.74
N THR A 70 -6.65 0.38 7.04
CA THR A 70 -6.89 1.48 7.97
C THR A 70 -5.76 1.53 8.97
N PHE A 71 -5.20 2.72 9.19
CA PHE A 71 -4.17 3.00 10.18
C PHE A 71 -4.74 3.95 11.23
N THR A 72 -4.76 3.52 12.50
CA THR A 72 -5.30 4.32 13.61
C THR A 72 -4.21 4.59 14.64
N SER A 73 -4.03 5.86 15.00
CA SER A 73 -3.05 6.30 16.01
C SER A 73 -3.52 7.58 16.69
N ASN A 74 -3.51 7.63 18.03
CA ASN A 74 -3.88 8.79 18.85
C ASN A 74 -5.23 9.45 18.49
N GLY A 75 -6.18 8.66 17.96
CA GLY A 75 -7.50 9.14 17.52
C GLY A 75 -7.55 9.63 16.07
N ASP A 76 -6.41 9.75 15.39
CA ASP A 76 -6.35 9.98 13.95
C ASP A 76 -6.47 8.64 13.21
N THR A 77 -7.13 8.66 12.06
CA THR A 77 -7.33 7.49 11.20
C THR A 77 -6.97 7.83 9.76
N ILE A 78 -6.14 7.00 9.13
CA ILE A 78 -5.80 7.06 7.72
C ILE A 78 -6.40 5.85 7.04
N PHE A 79 -7.15 6.05 5.97
CA PHE A 79 -7.67 5.00 5.10
C PHE A 79 -6.89 5.03 3.80
N VAL A 80 -6.38 3.88 3.37
CA VAL A 80 -5.74 3.72 2.06
C VAL A 80 -6.45 2.64 1.27
N ARG A 81 -6.54 2.85 -0.05
CA ARG A 81 -7.09 1.88 -0.99
C ARG A 81 -6.27 1.89 -2.27
N TYR A 82 -5.90 0.70 -2.73
CA TYR A 82 -5.26 0.43 -4.00
C TYR A 82 -6.18 -0.48 -4.80
N GLU A 83 -6.73 0.04 -5.90
CA GLU A 83 -7.44 -0.77 -6.90
C GLU A 83 -6.50 -1.00 -8.08
N LEU A 84 -6.34 -2.26 -8.48
CA LEU A 84 -5.49 -2.66 -9.58
C LEU A 84 -6.38 -3.09 -10.75
N GLU A 85 -6.26 -2.39 -11.87
CA GLU A 85 -6.98 -2.66 -13.11
C GLU A 85 -5.97 -3.07 -14.19
N PRO A 86 -5.95 -4.35 -14.61
CA PRO A 86 -5.06 -4.80 -15.68
C PRO A 86 -5.35 -4.07 -17.00
N GLU A 87 -4.29 -3.56 -17.65
CA GLU A 87 -4.32 -2.97 -18.99
C GLU A 87 -3.57 -3.85 -20.00
N GLY A 88 -3.75 -5.17 -19.90
CA GLY A 88 -3.02 -6.18 -20.68
C GLY A 88 -2.15 -7.08 -19.81
N GLU A 89 -1.29 -7.89 -20.43
CA GLU A 89 -0.47 -8.88 -19.71
C GLU A 89 0.63 -8.25 -18.85
N ASN A 90 1.18 -7.11 -19.29
CA ASN A 90 2.34 -6.46 -18.66
C ASN A 90 2.07 -4.98 -18.31
N ALA A 91 0.81 -4.61 -18.12
CA ALA A 91 0.45 -3.26 -17.70
C ALA A 91 -0.71 -3.28 -16.69
N VAL A 92 -0.67 -2.35 -15.75
CA VAL A 92 -1.71 -2.18 -14.73
C VAL A 92 -1.90 -0.70 -14.42
N SER A 93 -3.16 -0.29 -14.35
CA SER A 93 -3.57 0.99 -13.78
C SER A 93 -3.88 0.81 -12.30
N VAL A 94 -3.26 1.63 -11.46
CA VAL A 94 -3.44 1.61 -10.01
C VAL A 94 -4.17 2.88 -9.57
N THR A 95 -5.40 2.72 -9.09
CA THR A 95 -6.15 3.81 -8.44
C THR A 95 -5.80 3.82 -6.96
N TYR A 96 -5.03 4.82 -6.54
CA TYR A 96 -4.69 5.07 -5.15
C TYR A 96 -5.64 6.09 -4.54
N ARG A 97 -6.29 5.72 -3.44
CA ARG A 97 -7.08 6.63 -2.60
C ARG A 97 -6.53 6.68 -1.20
N GLU A 98 -6.46 7.89 -0.65
CA GLU A 98 -6.11 8.13 0.75
C GLU A 98 -7.08 9.12 1.38
N GLU A 99 -7.60 8.80 2.56
CA GLU A 99 -8.42 9.68 3.39
C GLU A 99 -7.82 9.80 4.79
N ILE A 100 -7.66 11.03 5.28
CA ILE A 100 -7.15 11.30 6.62
C ILE A 100 -8.27 11.92 7.46
N ARG A 101 -8.65 11.25 8.54
CA ARG A 101 -9.58 11.75 9.56
C ARG A 101 -8.80 12.07 10.82
N ARG A 102 -8.74 13.35 11.20
CA ARG A 102 -8.05 13.78 12.42
C ARG A 102 -9.04 14.02 13.55
N LYS A 103 -8.67 13.64 14.77
CA LYS A 103 -9.50 13.86 15.95
C LYS A 103 -9.76 15.36 16.13
N GLY A 104 -11.03 15.76 16.18
CA GLY A 104 -11.42 17.16 16.41
C GLY A 104 -11.34 18.08 15.18
N GLN A 105 -10.99 17.58 13.99
CA GLN A 105 -11.09 18.35 12.74
C GLN A 105 -12.23 17.85 11.87
N THR A 106 -13.22 18.70 11.64
CA THR A 106 -14.37 18.45 10.76
C THR A 106 -14.22 19.06 9.36
N LYS A 107 -13.24 19.96 9.15
CA LYS A 107 -12.98 20.61 7.85
C LYS A 107 -11.51 20.51 7.46
N PRO A 108 -11.21 20.27 6.17
CA PRO A 108 -9.84 20.22 5.68
C PRO A 108 -9.18 21.61 5.75
N THR A 109 -8.05 21.70 6.45
CA THR A 109 -7.25 22.94 6.52
C THR A 109 -6.25 23.03 5.36
N PHE A 110 -5.66 24.21 5.14
CA PHE A 110 -4.61 24.36 4.11
C PHE A 110 -3.40 23.43 4.38
N ALA A 111 -3.01 23.28 5.64
CA ALA A 111 -1.97 22.33 6.05
C ALA A 111 -2.37 20.86 5.77
N SER A 112 -3.65 20.51 5.98
CA SER A 112 -4.19 19.20 5.63
C SER A 112 -4.02 18.93 4.12
N ARG A 113 -4.45 19.88 3.27
CA ARG A 113 -4.34 19.80 1.79
C ARG A 113 -2.89 19.68 1.29
N LEU A 114 -1.95 20.35 1.96
CA LEU A 114 -0.51 20.24 1.66
C LEU A 114 0.06 18.86 2.01
N GLY A 115 -0.27 18.33 3.19
CA GLY A 115 0.14 16.98 3.60
C GLY A 115 -0.43 15.92 2.67
N GLU A 116 -1.70 16.10 2.31
CA GLU A 116 -2.44 15.33 1.32
C GLU A 116 -1.70 15.26 -0.04
N LYS A 117 -1.35 16.39 -0.65
CA LYS A 117 -0.58 16.38 -1.91
C LYS A 117 0.78 15.68 -1.78
N LYS A 118 1.45 15.82 -0.63
CA LYS A 118 2.72 15.13 -0.37
C LYS A 118 2.53 13.61 -0.31
N ALA A 119 1.46 13.14 0.33
CA ALA A 119 1.13 11.72 0.40
C ALA A 119 0.88 11.11 -0.99
N ILE A 120 0.12 11.79 -1.86
CA ILE A 120 -0.05 11.37 -3.27
C ILE A 120 1.30 11.27 -3.98
N LYS A 121 2.15 12.29 -3.86
CA LYS A 121 3.46 12.31 -4.51
C LYS A 121 4.34 11.17 -4.00
N GLN A 122 4.26 10.87 -2.70
CA GLN A 122 4.97 9.76 -2.08
C GLN A 122 4.44 8.41 -2.57
N ALA A 123 3.13 8.21 -2.61
CA ALA A 123 2.50 6.99 -3.13
C ALA A 123 2.90 6.72 -4.58
N LYS A 124 2.84 7.75 -5.44
CA LYS A 124 3.29 7.64 -6.84
C LYS A 124 4.76 7.24 -6.94
N ARG A 125 5.64 7.87 -6.14
CA ARG A 125 7.07 7.52 -6.11
C ARG A 125 7.31 6.09 -5.66
N MET A 126 6.58 5.63 -4.65
CA MET A 126 6.67 4.26 -4.17
C MET A 126 6.24 3.25 -5.24
N LEU A 127 5.12 3.50 -5.93
CA LEU A 127 4.64 2.64 -7.01
C LEU A 127 5.64 2.55 -8.17
N MET A 128 6.22 3.68 -8.60
CA MET A 128 7.26 3.69 -9.64
C MET A 128 8.56 2.98 -9.18
N ALA A 129 8.91 3.08 -7.90
CA ALA A 129 10.08 2.37 -7.37
C ALA A 129 9.84 0.85 -7.36
N VAL A 130 8.64 0.40 -6.99
CA VAL A 130 8.24 -1.01 -7.05
C VAL A 130 8.27 -1.54 -8.49
N GLU A 131 7.73 -0.78 -9.45
CA GLU A 131 7.82 -1.11 -10.88
C GLU A 131 9.29 -1.30 -11.31
N ALA A 132 10.16 -0.34 -10.98
CA ALA A 132 11.59 -0.45 -11.31
C ALA A 132 12.25 -1.69 -10.69
N THR A 133 11.91 -2.03 -9.44
CA THR A 133 12.41 -3.25 -8.78
C THR A 133 11.96 -4.51 -9.52
N ILE A 134 10.67 -4.62 -9.89
CA ILE A 134 10.14 -5.78 -10.62
C ILE A 134 10.84 -5.93 -11.98
N LEU A 135 10.98 -4.83 -12.73
CA LEU A 135 11.62 -4.84 -14.04
C LEU A 135 13.12 -5.22 -13.95
N ASN A 136 13.82 -4.75 -12.93
CA ASN A 136 15.22 -5.11 -12.72
C ASN A 136 15.40 -6.58 -12.34
N GLN A 137 14.49 -7.14 -11.53
CA GLN A 137 14.49 -8.57 -11.19
C GLN A 137 14.29 -9.44 -12.44
N LYS A 138 13.34 -9.10 -13.31
CA LYS A 138 13.11 -9.83 -14.57
C LYS A 138 14.34 -9.80 -15.48
N LYS A 139 14.95 -8.63 -15.69
CA LYS A 139 16.18 -8.52 -16.50
C LYS A 139 17.34 -9.37 -15.99
N ALA A 140 17.52 -9.45 -14.67
CA ALA A 140 18.57 -10.25 -14.06
C ALA A 140 18.35 -11.76 -14.25
N GLN A 141 17.08 -12.21 -14.29
CA GLN A 141 16.73 -13.61 -14.56
C GLN A 141 16.95 -13.98 -16.04
N ASP A 142 16.65 -13.06 -16.96
CA ASP A 142 16.84 -13.26 -18.41
C ASP A 142 18.32 -13.33 -18.82
N HIS A 143 19.23 -12.67 -18.09
CA HIS A 143 20.67 -12.71 -18.36
C HIS A 143 21.42 -13.87 -17.68
N SER A 144 20.73 -14.63 -16.83
CA SER A 144 21.27 -15.78 -16.11
C SER A 144 20.83 -17.12 -16.72
N SER A 145 20.14 -17.08 -17.86
CA SER A 145 19.57 -18.23 -18.58
C SER A 145 20.22 -18.41 -19.95
#